data_AF-A0AAN5I7H2-F1
#
_entry.id   AF-A0AAN5I7H2-F1
#
_cell.length_a   1.000
_cell.length_b   1.000
_cell.length_c   1.000
_cell.angle_alpha   90.00
_cell.angle_beta   90.00
_cell.angle_gamma   90.00
#
_symmetry.space_group_name_H-M   'P 1'
#
loop_
_entity.id
_entity.type
_entity.pdbx_description
1 polymer ?
#
loop_
_entity_poly.entity_id
_entity_poly.type
_entity_poly.pdbx_seq_one_letter_code
_entity_poly.pdbx_strand_id
1 'polypeptide(L)'
;RWEIDNATVKFIAGKAESEVFNERGFTWSASAEHDIAHWTDFILRCEANHNGIWKCNINAELRVLRVDGTYYSEKNAFEFNNENSTQKFLRTIAWPFLLHHLYRNRGKATVEFHINIISSERGNNIFAAPNDMSNVILKIGEHKLHVSKEFLAVHSPVFDTLFFGDFAEKGKEEVEIKDVVYQEFIDLLHFVYLRTLITGSLPQIVQ
;
A
#
# COMPACT_ATOMS: atom_id res chain seq x y z
N ARG A 1 -10.68 10.35 -3.21
CA ARG A 1 -11.91 11.10 -2.84
C ARG A 1 -12.89 10.12 -2.21
N TRP A 2 -13.53 10.50 -1.11
CA TRP A 2 -14.45 9.65 -0.37
C TRP A 2 -15.80 10.34 -0.22
N GLU A 3 -16.85 9.71 -0.76
CA GLU A 3 -18.23 10.14 -0.55
C GLU A 3 -18.83 9.34 0.61
N ILE A 4 -19.21 10.05 1.67
CA ILE A 4 -19.87 9.46 2.83
C ILE A 4 -21.36 9.37 2.51
N ASP A 5 -21.75 8.27 1.88
CA ASP A 5 -23.14 7.94 1.59
C ASP A 5 -23.93 7.63 2.86
N ASN A 6 -25.24 7.91 2.83
CA ASN A 6 -26.14 7.77 3.97
C ASN A 6 -25.53 8.37 5.24
N ALA A 7 -25.00 9.59 5.14
CA ALA A 7 -24.27 10.25 6.21
C ALA A 7 -25.05 10.21 7.53
N THR A 8 -26.38 10.28 7.51
CA THR A 8 -27.24 10.14 8.70
C THR A 8 -27.12 8.78 9.39
N VAL A 9 -27.08 7.66 8.66
CA VAL A 9 -26.94 6.31 9.25
C VAL A 9 -25.54 6.12 9.81
N LYS A 10 -24.52 6.52 9.06
CA LYS A 10 -23.12 6.46 9.53
C LYS A 10 -22.85 7.41 10.70
N PHE A 11 -23.56 8.54 10.74
CA PHE A 11 -23.53 9.48 11.86
C PHE A 11 -24.11 8.88 13.14
N ILE A 12 -25.23 8.15 13.05
CA ILE A 12 -25.82 7.41 14.18
C ILE A 12 -24.89 6.28 14.64
N ALA A 13 -24.24 5.59 13.70
CA ALA A 13 -23.24 4.58 14.02
C ALA A 13 -21.96 5.16 14.65
N GLY A 14 -21.76 6.49 14.60
CA GLY A 14 -20.57 7.17 15.12
C GLY A 14 -19.29 6.92 14.33
N LYS A 15 -19.39 6.20 13.19
CA LYS A 15 -18.24 5.79 12.39
C LYS A 15 -18.61 5.63 10.91
N ALA A 16 -17.69 6.03 10.04
CA ALA A 16 -17.74 5.82 8.61
C ALA A 16 -16.37 5.34 8.10
N GLU A 17 -16.35 4.40 7.15
CA GLU A 17 -15.12 3.93 6.48
C GLU A 17 -15.23 4.14 4.97
N SER A 18 -14.08 4.40 4.33
CA SER A 18 -13.93 4.46 2.88
C SER A 18 -13.71 3.08 2.29
N GLU A 19 -13.83 3.00 0.96
CA GLU A 19 -13.27 1.88 0.23
C GLU A 19 -11.74 1.86 0.35
N VAL A 20 -11.18 0.68 0.13
CA VAL A 20 -9.74 0.45 0.11
C VAL A 20 -9.18 0.83 -1.26
N PHE A 21 -8.05 1.54 -1.26
CA PHE A 21 -7.35 1.99 -2.45
C PHE A 21 -5.90 1.50 -2.45
N ASN A 22 -5.48 0.80 -3.50
CA ASN A 22 -4.14 0.27 -3.64
C ASN A 22 -3.33 1.13 -4.60
N GLU A 23 -2.20 1.65 -4.16
CA GLU A 23 -1.34 2.49 -4.99
C GLU A 23 0.08 2.48 -4.45
N ARG A 24 1.06 2.39 -5.36
CA ARG A 24 2.50 2.40 -5.02
C ARG A 24 2.82 1.44 -3.88
N GLY A 25 2.37 0.19 -4.00
CA GLY A 25 2.62 -0.93 -3.07
C GLY A 25 2.11 -0.76 -1.64
N PHE A 26 1.19 0.18 -1.42
CA PHE A 26 0.49 0.36 -0.16
C PHE A 26 -1.03 0.26 -0.35
N THR A 27 -1.68 -0.27 0.68
CA THR A 27 -3.13 -0.31 0.86
C THR A 27 -3.54 0.87 1.73
N TRP A 28 -4.34 1.75 1.16
CA TRP A 28 -4.86 2.94 1.83
C TRP A 28 -6.33 2.79 2.14
N SER A 29 -6.73 3.24 3.31
CA SER A 29 -8.15 3.41 3.67
C SER A 29 -8.29 4.60 4.62
N ALA A 30 -9.47 5.19 4.65
CA ALA A 30 -9.79 6.28 5.55
C ALA A 30 -11.03 5.94 6.38
N SER A 31 -11.10 6.49 7.58
CA SER A 31 -12.31 6.47 8.38
C SER A 31 -12.54 7.83 9.04
N ALA A 32 -13.78 8.02 9.49
CA ALA A 32 -14.20 9.17 10.25
C ALA A 32 -14.96 8.65 11.47
N GLU A 33 -14.52 9.03 12.67
CA GLU A 33 -15.10 8.60 13.93
C GLU A 33 -15.47 9.81 14.77
N HIS A 34 -16.60 9.74 15.49
CA HIS A 34 -16.93 10.78 16.47
C HIS A 34 -16.07 10.60 17.73
N ASP A 35 -15.53 11.69 18.27
CA ASP A 35 -14.89 11.64 19.58
C ASP A 35 -15.88 12.01 20.71
N ILE A 36 -15.45 11.82 21.96
CA ILE A 36 -16.25 12.14 23.15
C ILE A 36 -16.56 13.63 23.31
N ALA A 37 -15.85 14.49 22.59
CA ALA A 37 -16.00 15.95 22.61
C ALA A 37 -16.75 16.47 21.36
N HIS A 38 -17.39 15.57 20.60
CA HIS A 38 -18.14 15.86 19.37
C HIS A 38 -17.30 16.40 18.21
N TRP A 39 -15.99 16.20 18.21
CA TRP A 39 -15.13 16.40 17.05
C TRP A 39 -15.11 15.17 16.16
N THR A 40 -14.68 15.38 14.92
CA THR A 40 -14.42 14.32 13.96
C THR A 40 -12.94 13.97 13.98
N ASP A 41 -12.65 12.71 14.31
CA ASP A 41 -11.35 12.09 14.06
C ASP A 41 -11.36 11.54 12.64
N PHE A 42 -10.67 12.22 11.73
CA PHE A 42 -10.36 11.65 10.42
C PHE A 42 -9.10 10.81 10.53
N ILE A 43 -9.22 9.55 10.15
CA ILE A 43 -8.18 8.56 10.34
C ILE A 43 -7.74 8.11 8.96
N LEU A 44 -6.43 8.19 8.69
CA LEU A 44 -5.81 7.63 7.51
C LEU A 44 -5.06 6.36 7.91
N ARG A 45 -5.31 5.26 7.21
CA ARG A 45 -4.63 3.99 7.41
C ARG A 45 -3.83 3.65 6.18
N CYS A 46 -2.60 3.19 6.39
CA CYS A 46 -1.67 2.74 5.38
C CYS A 46 -1.10 1.38 5.82
N GLU A 47 -1.11 0.41 4.92
CA GLU A 47 -0.42 -0.86 5.13
C GLU A 47 0.40 -1.22 3.90
N ALA A 48 1.58 -1.79 4.10
CA ALA A 48 2.35 -2.35 3.01
C ALA A 48 1.63 -3.56 2.39
N ASN A 49 1.68 -3.68 1.07
CA ASN A 49 1.12 -4.83 0.35
C ASN A 49 2.06 -6.05 0.38
N HIS A 50 3.06 -6.01 1.25
CA HIS A 50 4.05 -7.06 1.43
C HIS A 50 4.26 -7.31 2.93
N ASN A 51 4.80 -8.48 3.23
CA ASN A 51 5.20 -8.84 4.59
C ASN A 51 6.59 -8.25 4.90
N GLY A 52 6.91 -8.13 6.18
CA GLY A 52 8.21 -7.63 6.66
C GLY A 52 8.17 -6.19 7.15
N ILE A 53 9.35 -5.69 7.55
CA ILE A 53 9.48 -4.33 8.08
C ILE A 53 9.26 -3.33 6.95
N TRP A 54 8.52 -2.26 7.22
CA TRP A 54 8.26 -1.20 6.27
C TRP A 54 8.08 0.13 6.98
N LYS A 55 8.33 1.20 6.24
CA LYS A 55 8.12 2.57 6.66
C LYS A 55 7.68 3.42 5.47
N CYS A 56 6.73 4.32 5.65
CA CYS A 56 6.21 5.21 4.62
C CYS A 56 6.04 6.60 5.21
N ASN A 57 6.84 7.57 4.74
CA ASN A 57 6.72 8.96 5.13
C ASN A 57 5.93 9.71 4.07
N ILE A 58 4.90 10.45 4.49
CA ILE A 58 4.03 11.19 3.59
C ILE A 58 3.76 12.61 4.09
N ASN A 59 3.39 13.48 3.16
CA ASN A 59 2.60 14.67 3.45
C ASN A 59 1.16 14.41 3.01
N ALA A 60 0.19 14.62 3.88
CA ALA A 60 -1.23 14.46 3.59
C ALA A 60 -1.98 15.79 3.79
N GLU A 61 -2.87 16.13 2.86
CA GLU A 61 -3.85 17.20 3.02
C GLU A 61 -5.25 16.58 3.08
N LEU A 62 -5.91 16.73 4.23
CA LEU A 62 -7.33 16.47 4.38
C LEU A 62 -8.11 17.67 3.85
N ARG A 63 -9.15 17.44 3.04
CA ARG A 63 -10.11 18.45 2.61
C ARG A 63 -11.53 17.99 2.88
N VAL A 64 -12.30 18.84 3.56
CA VAL A 64 -13.74 18.64 3.79
C VAL A 64 -14.49 19.63 2.91
N LEU A 65 -15.15 19.12 1.86
CA LEU A 65 -15.74 19.95 0.81
C LEU A 65 -17.11 20.48 1.23
N ARG A 66 -17.36 21.74 0.88
CA ARG A 66 -18.65 22.41 0.99
C ARG A 66 -19.44 22.31 -0.31
N VAL A 67 -20.74 22.54 -0.21
CA VAL A 67 -21.67 22.51 -1.36
C VAL A 67 -21.35 23.60 -2.39
N ASP A 68 -20.80 24.73 -1.95
CA ASP A 68 -20.39 25.84 -2.81
C ASP A 68 -19.06 25.61 -3.55
N GLY A 69 -18.42 24.45 -3.35
CA GLY A 69 -17.14 24.08 -3.94
C GLY A 69 -15.91 24.53 -3.14
N THR A 70 -16.08 25.35 -2.09
CA THR A 70 -14.99 25.66 -1.16
C THR A 70 -14.73 24.48 -0.22
N TYR A 71 -13.62 24.52 0.53
CA TYR A 71 -13.30 23.45 1.47
C TYR A 71 -12.55 23.96 2.69
N TYR A 72 -12.72 23.26 3.80
CA TYR A 72 -11.78 23.31 4.92
C TYR A 72 -10.63 22.35 4.60
N SER A 73 -9.39 22.71 4.94
CA SER A 73 -8.23 21.84 4.76
C SER A 73 -7.30 21.83 5.95
N GLU A 74 -6.70 20.67 6.21
CA GLU A 74 -5.68 20.45 7.23
C GLU A 74 -4.51 19.68 6.62
N LYS A 75 -3.26 20.05 6.95
CA LYS A 75 -2.05 19.43 6.38
C LYS A 75 -1.17 18.87 7.48
N ASN A 76 -0.77 17.61 7.33
CA ASN A 76 0.12 16.94 8.27
C ASN A 76 1.17 16.09 7.54
N ALA A 77 2.35 16.00 8.15
CA ALA A 77 3.31 14.98 7.80
C ALA A 77 3.05 13.75 8.67
N PHE A 78 3.06 12.57 8.07
CA PHE A 78 2.85 11.31 8.76
C PHE A 78 3.92 10.30 8.42
N GLU A 79 4.24 9.47 9.39
CA GLU A 79 5.04 8.28 9.23
C GLU A 79 4.17 7.07 9.53
N PHE A 80 4.15 6.12 8.61
CA PHE A 80 3.48 4.84 8.77
C PHE A 80 4.52 3.74 8.81
N ASN A 81 4.33 2.73 9.64
CA ASN A 81 5.21 1.57 9.73
C ASN A 81 4.45 0.38 10.34
N ASN A 82 5.14 -0.74 10.57
CA ASN A 82 4.54 -1.95 11.16
C ASN A 82 3.82 -1.73 12.49
N GLU A 83 4.31 -0.80 13.32
CA GLU A 83 3.74 -0.52 14.64
C GLU A 83 2.66 0.55 14.57
N ASN A 84 2.75 1.46 13.59
CA ASN A 84 1.88 2.60 13.44
C ASN A 84 1.32 2.70 12.02
N SER A 85 0.35 1.83 11.70
CA SER A 85 -0.32 1.79 10.40
C SER A 85 -1.48 2.79 10.28
N THR A 86 -1.78 3.54 11.33
CA THR A 86 -2.99 4.37 11.43
C THR A 86 -2.69 5.73 12.06
N GLN A 87 -3.01 6.80 11.35
CA GLN A 87 -2.72 8.18 11.76
C GLN A 87 -3.99 9.02 11.78
N LYS A 88 -4.07 9.96 12.73
CA LYS A 88 -5.27 10.79 12.92
C LYS A 88 -5.00 12.26 12.61
N PHE A 89 -5.94 12.88 11.91
CA PHE A 89 -6.10 14.33 11.90
C PHE A 89 -6.99 14.72 13.08
N LEU A 90 -6.43 15.48 14.02
CA LEU A 90 -7.10 15.80 15.28
C LEU A 90 -8.00 17.04 15.14
N ARG A 91 -9.21 16.97 15.73
CA ARG A 91 -10.08 18.14 16.02
C ARG A 91 -10.34 19.06 14.82
N THR A 92 -10.56 18.46 13.66
CA THR A 92 -10.68 19.18 12.38
C THR A 92 -12.01 19.91 12.25
N ILE A 93 -13.12 19.20 12.44
CA ILE A 93 -14.47 19.72 12.32
C ILE A 93 -15.39 19.02 13.31
N ALA A 94 -16.37 19.74 13.86
CA ALA A 94 -17.39 19.14 14.71
C ALA A 94 -18.17 18.06 13.92
N TRP A 95 -18.36 16.89 14.51
CA TRP A 95 -19.10 15.76 13.90
C TRP A 95 -20.44 16.21 13.29
N PRO A 96 -21.28 17.02 13.98
CA PRO A 96 -22.55 17.52 13.44
C PRO A 96 -22.42 18.33 12.13
N PHE A 97 -21.26 18.93 11.86
CA PHE A 97 -21.08 19.72 10.64
C PHE A 97 -21.05 18.86 9.38
N LEU A 98 -20.72 17.57 9.47
CA LEU A 98 -20.85 16.65 8.33
C LEU A 98 -22.31 16.46 7.88
N LEU A 99 -23.28 16.73 8.77
CA LEU A 99 -24.70 16.73 8.44
C LEU A 99 -25.26 18.11 8.10
N HIS A 100 -24.47 19.17 8.29
CA HIS A 100 -24.90 20.53 8.05
C HIS A 100 -25.09 20.79 6.55
N HIS A 101 -26.09 21.60 6.19
CA HIS A 101 -26.46 21.87 4.79
C HIS A 101 -25.33 22.48 3.95
N LEU A 102 -24.34 23.11 4.60
CA LEU A 102 -23.16 23.66 3.94
C LEU A 102 -22.16 22.58 3.47
N TYR A 103 -22.17 21.40 4.08
CA TYR A 103 -21.25 20.29 3.76
C TYR A 103 -21.96 19.09 3.12
N ARG A 104 -23.28 19.03 3.26
CA ARG A 104 -24.10 17.91 2.78
C ARG A 104 -24.83 18.28 1.49
N ASN A 105 -24.48 17.62 0.39
CA ASN A 105 -25.21 17.71 -0.88
C ASN A 105 -25.92 16.37 -1.16
N ARG A 106 -27.23 16.39 -1.43
CA ARG A 106 -28.04 15.18 -1.72
C ARG A 106 -27.83 14.02 -0.72
N GLY A 107 -27.66 14.36 0.57
CA GLY A 107 -27.45 13.36 1.64
C GLY A 107 -26.02 12.85 1.79
N LYS A 108 -25.07 13.35 0.98
CA LYS A 108 -23.66 12.95 1.01
C LYS A 108 -22.78 14.09 1.54
N ALA A 109 -21.78 13.72 2.35
CA ALA A 109 -20.65 14.60 2.66
C ALA A 109 -19.42 14.11 1.88
N THR A 110 -18.58 15.02 1.39
CA THR A 110 -17.39 14.66 0.60
C THR A 110 -16.12 15.04 1.34
N VAL A 111 -15.23 14.07 1.47
CA VAL A 111 -13.91 14.24 2.08
C VAL A 111 -12.84 13.77 1.09
N GLU A 112 -11.76 14.52 0.99
CA GLU A 112 -10.63 14.18 0.14
C GLU A 112 -9.34 14.11 0.96
N PHE A 113 -8.55 13.07 0.73
CA PHE A 113 -7.18 12.97 1.21
C PHE A 113 -6.27 13.10 -0.01
N HIS A 114 -5.41 14.11 0.00
CA HIS A 114 -4.39 14.34 -1.02
C HIS A 114 -3.06 13.90 -0.42
N ILE A 115 -2.56 12.74 -0.86
CA ILE A 115 -1.40 12.07 -0.27
C ILE A 115 -0.20 12.23 -1.19
N ASN A 116 0.90 12.76 -0.65
CA ASN A 116 2.19 12.84 -1.31
C ASN A 116 3.20 12.00 -0.53
N ILE A 117 3.63 10.88 -1.11
CA ILE A 117 4.66 10.01 -0.52
C ILE A 117 6.03 10.70 -0.67
N ILE A 118 6.67 11.00 0.46
CA ILE A 118 8.01 11.58 0.53
C ILE A 118 9.06 10.49 0.38
N SER A 119 8.93 9.41 1.16
CA SER A 119 9.81 8.25 1.08
C SER A 119 9.09 6.99 1.53
N SER A 120 9.55 5.86 1.02
CA SER A 120 9.07 4.55 1.44
C SER A 120 10.24 3.59 1.54
N GLU A 121 10.41 3.01 2.72
CA GLU A 121 11.31 1.90 2.97
C GLU A 121 10.45 0.64 3.00
N ARG A 122 10.74 -0.26 2.08
CA ARG A 122 10.18 -1.61 2.08
C ARG A 122 11.32 -2.50 2.49
N GLY A 123 11.06 -3.42 3.43
CA GLY A 123 12.08 -4.21 4.11
C GLY A 123 13.18 -4.70 3.19
N ASN A 124 14.37 -4.89 3.77
CA ASN A 124 15.62 -5.12 3.06
C ASN A 124 15.43 -5.90 1.75
N ASN A 125 15.74 -5.28 0.61
CA ASN A 125 15.63 -5.93 -0.69
C ASN A 125 16.64 -7.10 -0.74
N ILE A 126 16.17 -8.30 -0.41
CA ILE A 126 17.00 -9.50 -0.34
C ILE A 126 17.59 -9.91 -1.69
N PHE A 127 17.10 -9.31 -2.78
CA PHE A 127 17.56 -9.53 -4.14
C PHE A 127 18.64 -8.51 -4.56
N ALA A 128 18.98 -7.51 -3.72
CA ALA A 128 19.98 -6.50 -4.06
C ALA A 128 21.42 -7.06 -4.12
N ALA A 129 21.65 -8.22 -3.52
CA ALA A 129 22.93 -8.93 -3.54
C ALA A 129 22.69 -10.42 -3.80
N PRO A 130 23.66 -11.14 -4.38
CA PRO A 130 23.55 -12.58 -4.56
C PRO A 130 23.52 -13.30 -3.20
N ASN A 131 22.75 -14.38 -3.14
CA ASN A 131 22.80 -15.37 -2.07
C ASN A 131 23.16 -16.76 -2.63
N ASP A 132 23.27 -17.77 -1.77
CA ASP A 132 23.70 -19.12 -2.15
C ASP A 132 22.79 -19.80 -3.19
N MET A 133 21.53 -19.34 -3.33
CA MET A 133 20.55 -19.86 -4.28
C MET A 133 20.41 -18.98 -5.53
N SER A 134 21.02 -17.79 -5.57
CA SER A 134 20.96 -16.89 -6.71
C SER A 134 21.81 -17.41 -7.87
N ASN A 135 21.19 -17.63 -9.03
CA ASN A 135 21.87 -18.10 -10.25
C ASN A 135 21.48 -17.33 -11.52
N VAL A 136 20.75 -16.22 -11.37
CA VAL A 136 20.48 -15.26 -12.45
C VAL A 136 20.30 -13.86 -11.90
N ILE A 137 20.62 -12.87 -12.72
CA ILE A 137 20.34 -11.46 -12.48
C ILE A 137 19.18 -11.04 -13.38
N LEU A 138 18.10 -10.54 -12.78
CA LEU A 138 17.05 -9.82 -13.49
C LEU A 138 17.37 -8.33 -13.47
N LYS A 139 17.45 -7.70 -14.65
CA LYS A 139 17.72 -6.28 -14.80
C LYS A 139 16.44 -5.53 -15.17
N ILE A 140 16.08 -4.49 -14.40
CA ILE A 140 14.93 -3.62 -14.65
C ILE A 140 15.41 -2.16 -14.64
N GLY A 141 15.54 -1.56 -15.81
CA GLY A 141 16.24 -0.29 -15.97
C GLY A 141 17.68 -0.40 -15.47
N GLU A 142 18.06 0.45 -14.52
CA GLU A 142 19.40 0.43 -13.90
C GLU A 142 19.51 -0.51 -12.69
N HIS A 143 18.42 -1.15 -12.27
CA HIS A 143 18.40 -1.99 -11.08
C HIS A 143 18.69 -3.45 -11.43
N LYS A 144 19.44 -4.13 -10.57
CA LYS A 144 19.78 -5.55 -10.67
C LYS A 144 19.22 -6.32 -9.49
N LEU A 145 18.59 -7.45 -9.77
CA LEU A 145 17.94 -8.33 -8.79
C LEU A 145 18.49 -9.75 -8.94
N HIS A 146 19.12 -10.26 -7.89
CA HIS A 146 19.70 -11.60 -7.84
C HIS A 146 18.66 -12.61 -7.37
N VAL A 147 18.31 -13.57 -8.23
CA VAL A 147 17.21 -14.53 -8.01
C VAL A 147 17.59 -15.95 -8.45
N SER A 148 16.78 -16.95 -8.10
CA SER A 148 16.86 -18.33 -8.57
C SER A 148 15.93 -18.54 -9.78
N LYS A 149 16.49 -19.07 -10.89
CA LYS A 149 15.74 -19.45 -12.10
C LYS A 149 14.67 -20.49 -11.79
N GLU A 150 15.08 -21.57 -11.12
CA GLU A 150 14.25 -22.73 -10.81
C GLU A 150 13.08 -22.33 -9.92
N PHE A 151 13.34 -21.53 -8.89
CA PHE A 151 12.30 -21.11 -7.96
C PHE A 151 11.24 -20.24 -8.65
N LEU A 152 11.67 -19.30 -9.49
CA LEU A 152 10.74 -18.48 -10.28
C LEU A 152 9.96 -19.30 -11.31
N ALA A 153 10.61 -20.25 -11.99
CA ALA A 153 9.98 -21.12 -12.97
C ALA A 153 8.88 -22.01 -12.36
N VAL A 154 9.13 -22.58 -11.19
CA VAL A 154 8.14 -23.39 -10.45
C VAL A 154 6.88 -22.60 -10.14
N HIS A 155 7.01 -21.30 -9.87
CA HIS A 155 5.89 -20.43 -9.50
C HIS A 155 5.29 -19.64 -10.66
N SER A 156 5.89 -19.69 -11.86
CA SER A 156 5.45 -18.89 -13.01
C SER A 156 5.83 -19.57 -14.33
N PRO A 157 4.85 -20.03 -15.12
CA PRO A 157 5.09 -20.57 -16.46
C PRO A 157 5.81 -19.59 -17.40
N VAL A 158 5.65 -18.29 -17.15
CA VAL A 158 6.35 -17.24 -17.90
C VAL A 158 7.86 -17.31 -17.62
N PHE A 159 8.26 -17.42 -16.35
CA PHE A 159 9.67 -17.56 -16.00
C PHE A 159 10.25 -18.92 -16.40
N ASP A 160 9.45 -19.99 -16.33
CA ASP A 160 9.85 -21.30 -16.84
C ASP A 160 10.21 -21.24 -18.33
N THR A 161 9.31 -20.67 -19.11
CA THR A 161 9.51 -20.47 -20.54
C THR A 161 10.71 -19.55 -20.83
N LEU A 162 10.86 -18.46 -20.06
CA LEU A 162 11.94 -17.50 -20.22
C LEU A 162 13.33 -18.10 -19.95
N PHE A 163 13.46 -18.94 -18.92
CA PHE A 163 14.76 -19.46 -18.49
C PHE A 163 15.11 -20.82 -19.11
N PHE A 164 14.11 -21.66 -19.35
CA PHE A 164 14.29 -23.06 -19.79
C PHE A 164 13.73 -23.35 -21.18
N GLY A 165 12.84 -22.50 -21.70
CA GLY A 165 12.39 -22.55 -23.08
C GLY A 165 13.48 -22.16 -24.09
N ASP A 166 13.18 -22.31 -25.38
CA ASP A 166 14.14 -22.03 -26.46
C ASP A 166 14.14 -20.55 -26.89
N PHE A 167 14.33 -19.67 -25.90
CA PHE A 167 14.44 -18.22 -26.09
C PHE A 167 15.90 -17.76 -26.01
N ALA A 168 16.18 -16.54 -26.49
CA ALA A 168 17.52 -15.98 -26.48
C ALA A 168 18.08 -15.78 -25.07
N GLU A 169 17.21 -15.75 -24.06
CA GLU A 169 17.52 -15.59 -22.65
C GLU A 169 18.02 -16.88 -21.99
N LYS A 170 17.77 -18.02 -22.64
CA LYS A 170 18.22 -19.34 -22.18
C LYS A 170 19.74 -19.33 -21.98
N GLY A 171 20.17 -19.66 -20.77
CA GLY A 171 21.59 -19.72 -20.40
C GLY A 171 22.28 -18.38 -20.14
N LYS A 172 21.58 -17.23 -20.25
CA LYS A 172 22.16 -15.95 -19.83
C LYS A 172 22.29 -15.87 -18.30
N GLU A 173 23.34 -15.19 -17.85
CA GLU A 173 23.55 -14.83 -16.44
C GLU A 173 22.76 -13.58 -16.04
N GLU A 174 22.50 -12.69 -17.00
CA GLU A 174 21.70 -11.48 -16.84
C GLU A 174 20.58 -11.43 -17.89
N VAL A 175 19.34 -11.20 -17.44
CA VAL A 175 18.14 -11.13 -18.28
C VAL A 175 17.46 -9.79 -18.03
N GLU A 176 17.28 -9.00 -19.08
CA GLU A 176 16.58 -7.72 -19.02
C GLU A 176 15.07 -7.93 -19.04
N ILE A 177 14.37 -7.38 -18.06
CA ILE A 177 12.91 -7.37 -17.98
C ILE A 177 12.42 -5.96 -18.30
N LYS A 178 11.66 -5.84 -19.38
CA LYS A 178 11.11 -4.57 -19.89
C LYS A 178 9.65 -4.42 -19.49
N ASP A 179 9.13 -3.21 -19.60
CA ASP A 179 7.71 -2.89 -19.43
C ASP A 179 7.13 -3.26 -18.06
N VAL A 180 7.95 -3.23 -17.01
CA VAL A 180 7.54 -3.43 -15.62
C VAL A 180 7.96 -2.26 -14.74
N VAL A 181 7.13 -1.94 -13.74
CA VAL A 181 7.51 -0.99 -12.68
C VAL A 181 8.39 -1.72 -11.67
N TYR A 182 9.65 -1.30 -11.53
CA TYR A 182 10.64 -1.93 -10.64
C TYR A 182 10.09 -2.26 -9.26
N GLN A 183 9.36 -1.32 -8.67
CA GLN A 183 8.85 -1.45 -7.33
C GLN A 183 7.73 -2.51 -7.21
N GLU A 184 6.85 -2.61 -8.20
CA GLU A 184 5.81 -3.65 -8.27
C GLU A 184 6.43 -5.03 -8.53
N PHE A 185 7.51 -5.07 -9.31
CA PHE A 185 8.24 -6.31 -9.58
C PHE A 185 8.94 -6.85 -8.33
N ILE A 186 9.53 -5.98 -7.49
CA ILE A 186 10.07 -6.39 -6.19
C ILE A 186 8.97 -6.96 -5.29
N ASP A 187 7.78 -6.34 -5.26
CA ASP A 187 6.66 -6.86 -4.47
C ASP A 187 6.25 -8.26 -4.95
N LEU A 188 6.21 -8.47 -6.28
CA LEU A 188 5.97 -9.78 -6.87
C LEU A 188 7.03 -10.81 -6.44
N LEU A 189 8.31 -10.45 -6.49
CA LEU A 189 9.39 -11.34 -6.06
C LEU A 189 9.28 -11.68 -4.57
N HIS A 190 9.03 -10.68 -3.71
CA HIS A 190 8.79 -10.94 -2.29
C HIS A 190 7.58 -11.85 -2.09
N PHE A 191 6.49 -11.66 -2.84
CA PHE A 191 5.33 -12.56 -2.77
C PHE A 191 5.70 -13.99 -3.15
N VAL A 192 6.42 -14.19 -4.25
CA VAL A 192 6.85 -15.52 -4.72
C VAL A 192 7.78 -16.19 -3.70
N TYR A 193 8.74 -15.46 -3.10
CA TYR A 193 9.72 -16.01 -2.17
C TYR A 193 9.22 -16.16 -0.72
N LEU A 194 8.39 -15.24 -0.22
CA LEU A 194 7.88 -15.27 1.16
C LEU A 194 6.64 -16.14 1.32
N ARG A 195 5.81 -16.32 0.28
CA ARG A 195 4.67 -17.26 0.33
C ARG A 195 5.14 -18.66 0.71
N THR A 196 6.32 -19.05 0.25
CA THR A 196 6.92 -20.37 0.50
C THR A 196 7.48 -20.51 1.93
N LEU A 197 7.87 -19.43 2.59
CA LEU A 197 8.32 -19.44 3.98
C LEU A 197 7.17 -19.60 4.99
N ILE A 198 5.98 -19.08 4.67
CA ILE A 198 4.82 -19.13 5.59
C ILE A 198 4.06 -20.45 5.49
N THR A 199 4.07 -21.12 4.33
CA THR A 199 3.49 -22.46 4.16
C THR A 199 4.47 -23.59 4.52
N GLY A 200 5.72 -23.25 4.84
CA GLY A 200 6.80 -24.17 5.17
C GLY A 200 7.11 -24.22 6.66
N SER A 201 6.13 -24.37 7.54
CA SER A 201 6.40 -25.00 8.86
C SER A 201 6.64 -26.50 8.65
N LEU A 202 7.76 -26.84 8.01
CA LEU A 202 8.26 -28.20 7.99
C LEU A 202 8.65 -28.59 9.41
N PRO A 203 8.27 -29.79 9.88
CA PRO A 203 8.77 -30.30 11.15
C PRO A 203 10.29 -30.29 11.11
N GLN A 204 10.93 -29.91 12.22
CA GLN A 204 12.37 -30.09 12.39
C GLN A 204 12.69 -31.56 12.14
N ILE A 205 13.18 -31.86 10.93
CA ILE A 205 13.91 -33.09 10.66
C ILE A 205 15.26 -32.62 10.15
N VAL A 206 16.15 -32.41 11.10
CA VAL A 206 17.57 -32.65 10.88
C VAL A 206 18.04 -33.49 12.07
N GLN A 207 18.61 -34.65 11.69
CA GLN A 207 19.29 -35.63 12.54
C GLN A 207 20.43 -35.04 13.35
#